data_AF-A0A7Y2Z0R1-F1
#
_entry.id   AF-A0A7Y2Z0R1-F1
#
_cell.length_a   1.000
_cell.length_b   1.000
_cell.length_c   1.000
_cell.angle_alpha   90.00
_cell.angle_beta   90.00
_cell.angle_gamma   90.00
#
_symmetry.space_group_name_H-M   'P 1'
#
loop_
_entity.id
_entity.type
_entity.pdbx_description
1 polymer ?
#
loop_
_entity_poly.entity_id
_entity_poly.type
_entity_poly.pdbx_seq_one_letter_code
_entity_poly.pdbx_strand_id
1 'polypeptide(L)' 'DATKGGAIQVMKELLGIERVICFGDNDNDLSMFETADESYAPANATGEIKSAATAVIGHHDEEGIARFLRERFGLGSS' A
#
# COMPACT_ATOMS: atom_id res chain seq x y z
N ASP A 1 12.09 -12.70 -11.97
CA ASP A 1 12.23 -12.58 -10.51
C ASP A 1 10.87 -12.63 -9.83
N ALA A 2 10.81 -13.26 -8.66
CA ALA A 2 9.60 -13.29 -7.84
C ALA A 2 9.54 -12.01 -7.00
N THR A 3 8.88 -10.97 -7.54
CA THR A 3 8.66 -9.69 -6.86
C THR A 3 7.22 -9.56 -6.38
N LYS A 4 6.97 -8.72 -5.38
CA LYS A 4 5.61 -8.41 -4.91
C LYS A 4 4.78 -7.76 -6.03
N GLY A 5 5.40 -6.89 -6.84
CA GLY A 5 4.78 -6.31 -8.03
C GLY A 5 4.34 -7.36 -9.06
N GLY A 6 5.20 -8.34 -9.36
CA GLY A 6 4.85 -9.45 -10.26
C GLY A 6 3.66 -10.27 -9.76
N ALA A 7 3.56 -10.51 -8.44
CA ALA A 7 2.40 -11.18 -7.85
C ALA A 7 1.10 -10.37 -8.00
N ILE A 8 1.17 -9.04 -7.88
CA ILE A 8 0.01 -8.16 -8.11
C ILE A 8 -0.46 -8.25 -9.55
N GLN A 9 0.44 -8.21 -10.54
CA GLN A 9 0.07 -8.29 -11.96
C GLN A 9 -0.70 -9.58 -12.25
N VAL A 10 -0.19 -10.72 -11.77
CA VAL A 10 -0.87 -12.01 -11.90
C VAL A 10 -2.25 -12.00 -11.24
N MET A 11 -2.39 -11.42 -10.03
CA MET A 11 -3.68 -11.32 -9.37
C MET A 11 -4.68 -10.40 -10.10
N LYS A 12 -4.22 -9.28 -10.67
CA LYS A 12 -5.07 -8.38 -11.47
C LYS A 12 -5.66 -9.13 -12.67
N GLU A 13 -4.83 -9.89 -13.38
CA GLU A 13 -5.26 -10.68 -14.54
C GLU A 13 -6.21 -11.83 -14.16
N LEU A 14 -5.87 -12.59 -13.10
CA LEU A 14 -6.66 -13.76 -12.70
C LEU A 14 -8.02 -13.41 -12.10
N LEU A 15 -8.11 -12.29 -11.37
CA LEU A 15 -9.31 -11.92 -10.61
C LEU A 15 -10.09 -10.77 -11.25
N GLY A 16 -9.60 -10.19 -12.34
CA GLY A 16 -10.20 -9.00 -12.96
C GLY A 16 -10.18 -7.78 -12.04
N ILE A 17 -9.15 -7.65 -11.20
CA ILE A 17 -9.02 -6.50 -10.28
C ILE A 17 -8.51 -5.30 -11.06
N GLU A 18 -9.34 -4.26 -11.14
CA GLU A 18 -8.99 -3.02 -11.84
C GLU A 18 -8.08 -2.11 -11.00
N ARG A 19 -8.35 -2.03 -9.70
CA ARG A 19 -7.67 -1.09 -8.78
C ARG A 19 -7.05 -1.80 -7.59
N VAL A 20 -5.80 -1.47 -7.30
CA VAL A 20 -5.01 -2.01 -6.20
C VAL A 20 -4.51 -0.86 -5.33
N ILE A 21 -4.74 -0.97 -4.03
CA ILE A 21 -4.13 -0.11 -3.01
C ILE A 21 -3.17 -0.99 -2.21
N CYS A 22 -1.92 -0.58 -2.06
CA CYS A 22 -0.93 -1.30 -1.29
C CYS A 22 -0.32 -0.46 -0.15
N PHE A 23 0.17 -1.16 0.87
CA PHE A 23 0.85 -0.56 2.03
C PHE A 23 2.18 -1.28 2.22
N GLY A 24 3.26 -0.54 2.44
CA GLY A 24 4.61 -1.10 2.54
C GLY A 24 5.59 -0.17 3.25
N ASP A 25 6.68 -0.72 3.76
CA ASP A 25 7.59 0.00 4.65
C ASP A 25 9.08 -0.19 4.35
N ASN A 26 9.46 -1.20 3.57
CA ASN A 26 10.86 -1.52 3.25
C ASN A 26 11.07 -1.80 1.75
N ASP A 27 12.33 -1.88 1.32
CA ASP A 27 12.73 -1.91 -0.09
C ASP A 27 12.09 -3.05 -0.91
N ASN A 28 11.75 -4.18 -0.26
CA ASN A 28 11.06 -5.28 -0.93
C ASN A 28 9.62 -4.94 -1.36
N ASP A 29 9.06 -3.81 -0.90
CA ASP A 29 7.77 -3.25 -1.29
C ASP A 29 7.86 -2.33 -2.51
N LEU A 30 9.05 -1.91 -2.95
CA LEU A 30 9.18 -0.92 -4.03
C LEU A 30 8.50 -1.40 -5.33
N SER A 31 8.75 -2.66 -5.72
CA SER A 31 8.08 -3.27 -6.88
C SER A 31 6.55 -3.31 -6.76
N MET A 32 6.03 -3.41 -5.52
CA MET A 32 4.61 -3.38 -5.24
C MET A 32 4.04 -1.97 -5.46
N PHE A 33 4.77 -0.95 -4.99
CA PHE A 33 4.40 0.46 -5.11
C PHE A 33 4.37 0.94 -6.56
N GLU A 34 5.32 0.48 -7.37
CA GLU A 34 5.38 0.77 -8.81
C GLU A 34 4.21 0.15 -9.59
N THR A 35 3.64 -0.95 -9.08
CA THR A 35 2.58 -1.70 -9.76
C THR A 35 1.17 -1.29 -9.32
N ALA A 36 1.02 -0.90 -8.05
CA ALA A 36 -0.27 -0.54 -7.48
C ALA A 36 -0.77 0.81 -8.03
N ASP A 37 -2.09 0.97 -8.05
CA ASP A 37 -2.73 2.22 -8.46
C ASP A 37 -2.55 3.29 -7.37
N GLU A 38 -2.45 2.88 -6.11
CA GLU A 38 -2.07 3.72 -4.98
C GLU A 38 -1.20 2.96 -3.98
N SER A 39 -0.25 3.67 -3.39
CA SER A 39 0.72 3.12 -2.45
C SER A 39 0.88 4.02 -1.23
N TYR A 40 0.83 3.44 -0.04
CA TYR A 40 0.89 4.21 1.21
C TYR A 40 1.98 3.68 2.14
N ALA A 41 2.86 4.57 2.57
CA ALA A 41 3.97 4.24 3.47
C ALA A 41 3.63 4.64 4.91
N PRO A 42 3.66 3.72 5.88
CA PRO A 42 3.59 4.09 7.29
C PRO A 42 4.75 5.00 7.72
N ALA A 43 4.55 5.78 8.79
CA ALA A 43 5.55 6.74 9.27
C ALA A 43 6.93 6.13 9.62
N ASN A 44 7.00 4.82 9.92
CA ASN A 44 8.26 4.11 10.17
C ASN A 44 8.95 3.55 8.91
N ALA A 45 8.37 3.72 7.73
CA ALA A 45 8.95 3.24 6.48
C ALA A 45 10.31 3.88 6.17
N THR A 46 11.12 3.21 5.36
CA THR A 46 12.40 3.74 4.87
C THR A 46 12.18 5.03 4.06
N GLY A 47 13.22 5.87 3.98
CA GLY A 47 13.14 7.13 3.22
C GLY A 47 12.85 6.91 1.73
N GLU A 48 13.39 5.81 1.17
CA GLU A 48 13.14 5.40 -0.21
C GLU A 48 11.67 5.06 -0.43
N ILE A 49 11.09 4.23 0.44
CA ILE A 49 9.67 3.85 0.35
C ILE A 49 8.73 5.05 0.55
N LYS A 50 9.04 5.93 1.49
CA LYS A 50 8.27 7.18 1.67
C LYS A 50 8.29 8.07 0.44
N SER A 51 9.42 8.11 -0.27
CA SER A 51 9.58 8.91 -1.49
C SER A 51 8.84 8.29 -2.68
N ALA A 52 8.71 6.97 -2.72
CA ALA A 52 7.96 6.24 -3.74
C ALA A 52 6.45 6.15 -3.47
N ALA A 53 5.99 6.47 -2.25
CA ALA A 53 4.60 6.37 -1.84
C ALA A 53 3.72 7.46 -2.48
N THR A 54 2.45 7.14 -2.73
CA THR A 54 1.41 8.14 -3.01
C THR A 54 1.24 9.11 -1.85
N ALA A 55 1.26 8.60 -0.62
CA ALA A 55 1.35 9.41 0.59
C ALA A 55 1.95 8.63 1.76
N VAL A 56 2.52 9.37 2.71
CA VAL A 56 2.91 8.83 4.02
C VAL A 56 1.69 8.91 4.95
N ILE A 57 1.37 7.79 5.60
CA ILE A 57 0.27 7.67 6.56
C ILE A 57 0.80 7.55 7.99
N GLY A 58 -0.10 7.56 8.97
CA GLY A 58 0.23 7.44 10.39
C GLY A 58 1.07 6.20 10.72
N HIS A 59 1.64 6.17 11.93
CA HIS A 59 2.51 5.07 12.34
C HIS A 59 1.72 3.74 12.41
N HIS A 60 2.36 2.62 12.08
CA HIS A 60 1.69 1.31 12.11
C HIS A 60 1.18 0.94 13.52
N ASP A 61 1.97 1.25 14.56
CA ASP A 61 1.59 1.08 15.97
C ASP A 61 0.37 1.91 16.41
N GLU A 62 -0.02 2.93 15.65
CA GLU A 62 -1.19 3.78 15.91
C GLU A 62 -2.42 3.33 15.08
N GLU A 63 -2.46 2.06 14.67
CA GLU A 63 -3.43 1.55 13.70
C GLU A 63 -3.41 2.35 12.37
N GLY A 64 -2.26 2.90 11.96
CA GLY A 64 -2.16 3.87 10.86
C GLY A 64 -2.84 3.44 9.56
N ILE A 65 -2.74 2.15 9.20
CA ILE A 65 -3.44 1.58 8.04
C ILE A 65 -4.95 1.54 8.27
N ALA A 66 -5.41 1.03 9.41
CA ALA A 66 -6.84 0.92 9.69
C ALA A 66 -7.49 2.31 9.82
N ARG A 67 -6.82 3.27 10.45
CA ARG A 67 -7.26 4.66 10.51
C ARG A 67 -7.38 5.27 9.11
N PHE A 68 -6.36 5.09 8.27
CA PHE A 68 -6.41 5.52 6.88
C PHE A 68 -7.61 4.93 6.14
N LEU A 69 -7.85 3.61 6.28
CA LEU A 69 -9.00 2.95 5.66
C LEU A 69 -10.34 3.48 6.19
N ARG A 70 -10.46 3.71 7.52
CA ARG A 70 -11.68 4.28 8.13
C ARG A 70 -11.96 5.68 7.59
N GLU A 71 -10.95 6.55 7.57
CA GLU A 71 -11.09 7.94 7.09
C GLU A 71 -11.40 7.97 5.59
N ARG A 72 -10.67 7.18 4.78
CA ARG A 72 -10.81 7.16 3.33
C ARG A 72 -12.15 6.62 2.85
N PHE A 73 -12.65 5.56 3.48
CA PHE A 73 -13.88 4.88 3.06
C PHE A 73 -15.08 5.19 3.95
N GLY A 74 -14.93 6.08 4.94
CA GLY A 74 -16.00 6.43 5.87
C GLY A 74 -16.48 5.25 6.72
N LEU A 75 -15.58 4.35 7.10
CA LEU A 75 -15.91 3.16 7.91
C LEU A 75 -15.99 3.56 9.40
N GLY A 76 -17.12 4.12 9.81
CA GLY A 76 -17.48 4.37 11.21
C GLY A 76 -18.40 3.29 11.77
N SER A 77 -18.28 3.02 13.08
CA SER A 77 -19.18 2.13 13.82
C SER A 77 -20.62 2.64 13.71
N SER A 78 -21.43 1.97 12.90
CA SER A 78 -22.90 2.05 12.99
C SER A 78 -23.39 1.09 14.07
#